data_AF-A0A1Q8YFW8-F1
#
_entry.id   AF-A0A1Q8YFW8-F1
#
_cell.length_a   1.000
_cell.length_b   1.000
_cell.length_c   1.000
_cell.angle_alpha   90.00
_cell.angle_beta   90.00
_cell.angle_gamma   90.00
#
_symmetry.space_group_name_H-M   'P 1'
#
loop_
_entity.id
_entity.type
_entity.pdbx_description
1 polymer ?
#
loop_
_entity_poly.entity_id
_entity_poly.type
_entity_poly.pdbx_seq_one_letter_code
_entity_poly.pdbx_strand_id
1 'polypeptide(L)'
;MPNLSVKDVPEAWAQALRERAARNHRSLQGELMALIQGAVAPESSPLTSTSPVSDGIARALTAHTPGEAGRRGTVVGVDRFGHPIIRQGWKTVEQVVAELKAKYPLGPVPGQGSSIDMIREDRDSR
;
A
#
# COMPACT_ATOMS: atom_id res chain seq x y z
N MET A 1 19.94 6.35 4.75
CA MET A 1 18.72 7.10 5.11
C MET A 1 17.84 7.16 3.87
N PRO A 2 16.59 6.68 3.90
CA PRO A 2 15.70 6.76 2.74
C PRO A 2 15.35 8.22 2.43
N ASN A 3 15.49 8.63 1.18
CA ASN A 3 15.13 9.96 0.69
C ASN A 3 13.88 9.84 -0.19
N LEU A 4 12.87 10.67 0.05
CA LEU A 4 11.65 10.76 -0.74
C LEU A 4 11.65 12.08 -1.52
N SER A 5 11.71 11.98 -2.84
CA SER A 5 11.55 13.11 -3.75
C SER A 5 10.22 12.99 -4.48
N VAL A 6 9.39 14.02 -4.38
CA VAL A 6 8.11 14.12 -5.10
C VAL A 6 8.31 15.05 -6.29
N LYS A 7 8.06 14.54 -7.49
CA LYS A 7 8.10 15.33 -8.74
C LYS A 7 6.70 15.79 -9.10
N ASP A 8 6.62 16.88 -9.87
CA ASP A 8 5.37 17.41 -10.46
C ASP A 8 4.31 17.80 -9.41
N VAL A 9 4.75 18.41 -8.30
CA VAL A 9 3.84 18.94 -7.29
C VAL A 9 3.12 20.18 -7.85
N PRO A 10 1.78 20.22 -7.88
CA PRO A 10 1.04 21.41 -8.28
C PRO A 10 1.38 22.61 -7.39
N GLU A 11 1.57 23.78 -7.98
CA GLU A 11 1.97 25.00 -7.24
C GLU A 11 1.00 25.34 -6.11
N ALA A 12 -0.30 25.15 -6.34
CA ALA A 12 -1.34 25.36 -5.33
C ALA A 12 -1.14 24.49 -4.08
N TRP A 13 -0.66 23.25 -4.25
CA TRP A 13 -0.39 22.34 -3.12
C TRP A 13 0.88 22.73 -2.38
N ALA A 14 1.94 23.10 -3.12
CA ALA A 14 3.18 23.56 -2.52
C ALA A 14 2.94 24.83 -1.66
N GLN A 15 2.13 25.75 -2.17
CA GLN A 15 1.79 26.99 -1.46
C GLN A 15 0.94 26.70 -0.20
N ALA A 16 -0.10 25.87 -0.30
CA ALA A 16 -0.91 25.47 0.85
C ALA A 16 -0.06 24.78 1.94
N LEU A 17 0.90 23.95 1.55
CA LEU A 17 1.81 23.28 2.48
C LEU A 17 2.76 24.28 3.16
N ARG A 18 3.27 25.28 2.42
CA ARG A 18 4.11 26.36 2.97
C ARG A 18 3.36 27.22 3.96
N GLU A 19 2.12 27.61 3.65
CA GLU A 19 1.27 28.36 4.58
C GLU A 19 1.00 27.58 5.85
N ARG A 20 0.68 26.29 5.71
CA ARG A 20 0.46 25.40 6.85
C ARG A 20 1.71 25.26 7.70
N ALA A 21 2.88 25.10 7.08
CA ALA A 21 4.16 25.04 7.79
C ALA A 21 4.44 26.35 8.56
N ALA A 22 4.16 27.51 7.97
CA ALA A 22 4.27 28.81 8.64
C ALA A 22 3.34 28.93 9.84
N ARG A 23 2.07 28.49 9.72
CA ARG A 23 1.10 28.47 10.82
C ARG A 23 1.53 27.56 11.98
N ASN A 24 2.17 26.44 11.66
CA ASN A 24 2.63 25.47 12.66
C ASN A 24 4.07 25.74 13.13
N HIS A 25 4.69 26.83 12.68
CA HIS A 25 6.08 27.19 12.96
C HIS A 25 7.09 26.06 12.66
N ARG A 26 6.86 25.32 11.57
CA ARG A 26 7.68 24.19 11.14
C ARG A 26 8.33 24.46 9.78
N SER A 27 9.42 23.76 9.50
CA SER A 27 9.98 23.73 8.15
C SER A 27 9.04 22.96 7.21
N LEU A 28 9.12 23.24 5.90
CA LEU A 28 8.29 22.55 4.90
C LEU A 28 8.46 21.01 4.97
N GLN A 29 9.70 20.56 5.13
CA GLN A 29 10.01 19.14 5.30
C GLN A 29 9.43 18.57 6.61
N GLY A 30 9.50 19.34 7.71
CA GLY A 30 8.91 18.93 8.99
C GLY A 30 7.39 18.81 8.92
N GLU A 31 6.72 19.72 8.20
CA GLU A 31 5.28 19.64 7.98
C GLU A 31 4.88 18.44 7.11
N LEU A 32 5.66 18.17 6.05
CA LEU A 32 5.46 16.98 5.22
C LEU A 32 5.64 15.70 6.05
N MET A 33 6.66 15.64 6.90
CA MET A 33 6.87 14.49 7.78
C MET A 33 5.73 14.30 8.79
N ALA A 34 5.19 15.38 9.35
CA ALA A 34 4.03 15.31 10.25
C ALA A 34 2.78 14.78 9.55
N LEU A 35 2.54 15.19 8.30
CA LEU A 35 1.44 14.67 7.48
C LEU A 35 1.61 13.18 7.17
N ILE A 36 2.81 12.77 6.76
CA ILE A 36 3.12 11.36 6.50
C ILE A 36 2.96 10.55 7.78
N GLN A 37 3.43 11.05 8.92
CA GLN A 37 3.27 10.38 10.21
C GLN A 37 1.79 10.19 10.57
N GLY A 38 0.95 11.20 10.36
CA GLY A 38 -0.50 11.09 10.60
C GLY A 38 -1.20 10.10 9.68
N ALA A 39 -0.80 10.02 8.40
CA ALA A 39 -1.38 9.09 7.43
C ALA A 39 -0.87 7.64 7.57
N VAL A 40 0.33 7.44 8.12
CA VAL A 40 0.93 6.12 8.38
C VAL A 40 0.56 5.59 9.75
N ALA A 41 0.26 6.48 10.71
CA ALA A 41 -0.30 6.07 12.00
C ALA A 41 -1.56 5.24 11.74
N PRO A 42 -1.65 4.01 12.27
CA PRO A 42 -2.85 3.21 12.13
C PRO A 42 -4.00 4.01 12.74
N GLU A 43 -5.01 4.30 11.93
CA GLU A 43 -6.27 4.92 12.35
C GLU A 43 -6.71 4.23 13.63
N SER A 44 -6.43 4.88 14.76
CA SER A 44 -7.02 4.51 16.04
C SER A 44 -8.40 5.09 15.92
N SER A 45 -9.28 4.32 15.25
CA SER A 45 -10.67 4.66 14.99
C SER A 45 -11.18 5.40 16.21
N PRO A 46 -11.42 6.72 16.13
CA PRO A 46 -12.10 7.37 17.22
C PRO A 46 -13.46 6.68 17.24
N LEU A 47 -13.71 5.98 18.33
CA LEU A 47 -15.03 5.48 18.69
C LEU A 47 -15.91 6.72 18.76
N THR A 48 -16.46 7.12 17.62
CA THR A 48 -17.55 8.08 17.54
C THR A 48 -18.70 7.42 18.29
N SER A 49 -18.95 8.00 19.46
CA SER A 49 -20.19 7.91 20.19
C SER A 49 -21.38 8.06 19.25
N THR A 50 -22.05 6.96 18.93
CA THR A 50 -23.45 6.97 18.52
C THR A 50 -24.13 5.76 19.14
N SER A 51 -25.24 6.04 19.83
CA SER A 51 -26.03 5.16 20.69
C SER A 51 -26.28 3.73 20.17
N PRO A 52 -26.40 2.74 21.09
CA PRO A 52 -26.77 1.38 20.73
C PRO A 52 -28.29 1.29 20.56
N VAL A 53 -28.78 1.37 19.32
CA VAL A 53 -30.13 0.91 19.02
C VAL A 53 -30.15 0.19 17.67
N SER A 54 -30.74 -1.00 17.69
CA SER A 54 -31.14 -1.86 16.57
C SER A 54 -30.08 -2.83 16.03
N ASP A 55 -29.87 -3.95 16.72
CA ASP A 55 -30.58 -5.24 16.58
C ASP A 55 -30.28 -6.08 15.32
N GLY A 56 -29.73 -7.26 15.60
CA GLY A 56 -30.32 -8.53 15.16
C GLY A 56 -29.98 -9.08 13.79
N ILE A 57 -30.02 -8.27 12.72
CA ILE A 57 -30.16 -8.83 11.36
C ILE A 57 -28.87 -8.95 10.53
N ALA A 58 -27.82 -8.19 10.85
CA ALA A 58 -26.56 -8.27 10.10
C ALA A 58 -25.68 -9.50 10.47
N ARG A 59 -25.94 -10.13 11.62
CA ARG A 59 -25.08 -11.21 12.16
C ARG A 59 -25.45 -12.61 11.64
N ALA A 60 -26.64 -12.77 11.06
CA ALA A 60 -27.10 -14.04 10.52
C ALA A 60 -26.65 -14.31 9.07
N LEU A 61 -26.21 -13.28 8.32
CA LEU A 61 -25.77 -13.42 6.92
C LEU A 61 -24.25 -13.61 6.75
N THR A 62 -23.47 -13.56 7.84
CA THR A 62 -22.00 -13.67 7.78
C THR A 62 -21.49 -15.05 8.25
N ALA A 63 -22.31 -16.09 8.14
CA ALA A 63 -21.82 -17.47 8.19
C ALA A 63 -21.25 -17.86 6.81
N HIS A 64 -20.20 -17.15 6.40
CA HIS A 64 -19.35 -17.52 5.28
C HIS A 64 -17.95 -17.73 5.86
N THR A 65 -17.49 -18.97 5.72
CA THR A 65 -16.18 -19.54 6.04
C THR A 65 -15.04 -18.51 6.10
N PRO A 66 -14.33 -18.39 7.24
CA PRO A 66 -13.19 -17.49 7.35
C PRO A 66 -11.99 -18.09 6.58
N GLY A 67 -11.90 -17.77 5.29
CA GLY A 67 -10.80 -18.24 4.45
C GLY A 67 -10.51 -17.40 3.20
N GLU A 68 -11.41 -16.49 2.81
CA GLU A 68 -11.31 -15.84 1.49
C GLU A 68 -11.45 -14.31 1.53
N ALA A 69 -11.37 -13.70 2.71
CA ALA A 69 -11.53 -12.24 2.88
C ALA A 69 -10.29 -11.41 2.48
N GLY A 70 -9.15 -12.04 2.14
CA GLY A 70 -7.88 -11.34 1.90
C GLY A 70 -7.61 -10.87 0.46
N ARG A 71 -8.50 -11.17 -0.50
CA ARG A 71 -8.24 -10.96 -1.94
C ARG A 71 -9.00 -9.81 -2.60
N ARG A 72 -9.89 -9.14 -1.88
CA ARG A 72 -10.68 -8.03 -2.45
C ARG A 72 -10.02 -6.71 -2.05
N GLY A 73 -8.98 -6.34 -2.79
CA GLY A 73 -8.42 -5.00 -2.69
C GLY A 73 -9.52 -3.96 -2.91
N THR A 74 -9.47 -2.87 -2.15
CA THR A 74 -10.47 -1.82 -2.20
C THR A 74 -10.26 -1.00 -3.46
N VAL A 75 -11.31 -0.81 -4.26
CA VAL A 75 -11.26 0.11 -5.41
C VAL A 75 -11.14 1.52 -4.85
N VAL A 76 -10.00 2.17 -5.09
CA VAL A 76 -9.68 3.53 -4.61
C VAL A 76 -9.88 4.60 -5.66
N GLY A 77 -10.21 4.21 -6.89
CA GLY A 77 -10.51 5.15 -7.96
C GLY A 77 -10.72 4.42 -9.28
N VAL A 78 -10.89 5.20 -10.34
CA VAL A 78 -10.99 4.72 -11.71
C VAL A 78 -9.99 5.51 -12.55
N ASP A 79 -9.22 4.81 -13.39
CA ASP A 79 -8.26 5.46 -14.28
C ASP A 79 -8.95 6.24 -15.42
N ARG A 80 -8.16 6.95 -16.23
CA ARG A 80 -8.65 7.72 -17.38
C ARG A 80 -9.37 6.86 -18.44
N PHE A 81 -9.15 5.54 -18.43
CA PHE A 81 -9.71 4.56 -19.36
C PHE A 81 -10.87 3.75 -18.75
N GLY A 82 -11.30 4.06 -17.53
CA GLY A 82 -12.42 3.39 -16.87
C GLY A 82 -12.05 2.15 -16.05
N HIS A 83 -10.77 1.82 -15.87
CA HIS A 83 -10.37 0.66 -15.06
C HIS A 83 -10.30 1.00 -13.57
N PRO A 84 -10.76 0.11 -12.68
CA PRO A 84 -10.67 0.33 -11.25
C PRO A 84 -9.21 0.31 -10.78
N ILE A 85 -8.79 1.36 -10.07
CA ILE A 85 -7.52 1.41 -9.35
C ILE A 85 -7.73 0.67 -8.03
N ILE A 86 -7.06 -0.47 -7.87
CA ILE A 86 -7.26 -1.35 -6.72
C ILE A 86 -6.12 -1.18 -5.72
N ARG A 87 -6.42 -0.71 -4.50
CA ARG A 87 -5.48 -0.73 -3.38
C ARG A 87 -5.50 -2.12 -2.76
N GLN A 88 -4.63 -2.98 -3.26
CA GLN A 88 -4.25 -4.22 -2.57
C GLN A 88 -3.36 -3.78 -1.40
N GLY A 89 -3.64 -4.24 -0.18
CA GLY A 89 -2.92 -3.81 1.03
C GLY A 89 -1.39 -3.98 0.95
N TRP A 90 -0.70 -3.54 1.99
CA TRP A 90 0.74 -3.76 2.10
C TRP A 90 1.02 -5.24 2.40
N LYS A 91 1.97 -5.85 1.67
CA LYS A 91 2.52 -7.17 1.98
C LYS A 91 4.00 -7.02 2.30
N THR A 92 4.48 -7.73 3.31
CA THR A 92 5.91 -7.78 3.58
C THR A 92 6.63 -8.65 2.55
N VAL A 93 7.94 -8.49 2.41
CA VAL A 93 8.75 -9.29 1.48
C VAL A 93 8.63 -10.78 1.82
N GLU A 94 8.61 -11.11 3.10
CA GLU A 94 8.48 -12.49 3.59
C GLU A 94 7.13 -13.09 3.23
N GLN A 95 6.05 -12.30 3.33
CA GLN A 95 4.70 -12.73 2.93
C GLN A 95 4.62 -12.97 1.43
N VAL A 96 5.23 -12.10 0.62
CA VAL A 96 5.30 -12.29 -0.84
C VAL A 96 6.08 -13.56 -1.19
N VAL A 97 7.22 -13.80 -0.52
CA VAL A 97 8.03 -15.02 -0.73
C VAL A 97 7.26 -16.27 -0.31
N ALA A 98 6.56 -16.24 0.83
CA ALA A 98 5.75 -17.36 1.30
C ALA A 98 4.60 -17.67 0.34
N GLU A 99 3.92 -16.64 -0.17
CA GLU A 99 2.85 -16.79 -1.16
C GLU A 99 3.37 -17.33 -2.49
N LEU A 100 4.52 -16.85 -2.97
CA LEU A 100 5.15 -17.38 -4.18
C LEU A 100 5.56 -18.84 -4.02
N LYS A 101 6.11 -19.23 -2.87
CA LYS A 101 6.41 -20.63 -2.57
C LYS A 101 5.16 -21.50 -2.50
N ALA A 102 4.07 -21.00 -1.93
CA ALA A 102 2.80 -21.70 -1.88
C ALA A 102 2.17 -21.86 -3.27
N LYS A 103 2.29 -20.82 -4.12
CA LYS A 103 1.74 -20.82 -5.48
C LYS A 103 2.56 -21.65 -6.45
N TYR A 104 3.88 -21.67 -6.28
CA TYR A 104 4.83 -22.41 -7.12
C TYR A 104 5.66 -23.36 -6.25
N PRO A 105 5.06 -24.44 -5.71
CA PRO A 105 5.73 -25.35 -4.78
C PRO A 105 6.87 -26.13 -5.42
N LEU A 106 6.81 -26.33 -6.74
CA LEU A 106 7.85 -27.00 -7.53
C LEU A 106 8.99 -26.05 -7.96
N GLY A 107 8.96 -24.79 -7.52
CA GLY A 107 9.98 -23.79 -7.86
C GLY A 107 9.90 -23.30 -9.30
N PRO A 108 10.99 -22.68 -9.80
CA PRO A 108 11.10 -22.26 -11.20
C PRO A 108 10.93 -23.44 -12.16
N VAL A 109 10.42 -23.16 -13.36
CA VAL A 109 10.26 -24.19 -14.40
C VAL A 109 11.62 -24.83 -14.71
N PRO A 110 11.75 -26.16 -14.63
CA PRO A 110 13.00 -26.85 -14.96
C PRO A 110 13.49 -26.47 -16.36
N GLY A 111 14.78 -26.15 -16.50
CA GLY A 111 15.40 -25.78 -17.78
C GLY A 111 15.31 -24.29 -18.15
N GLN A 112 14.57 -23.47 -17.40
CA GLN A 112 14.75 -22.02 -17.46
C GLN A 112 16.03 -21.68 -16.70
N GLY A 113 17.10 -21.37 -17.44
CA GLY A 113 18.34 -20.88 -16.84
C GLY A 113 18.10 -19.69 -15.93
N SER A 114 18.91 -19.56 -14.90
CA SER A 114 18.90 -18.39 -14.02
C SER A 114 19.34 -17.16 -14.82
N SER A 115 18.47 -16.14 -14.94
CA SER A 115 18.84 -14.91 -15.65
C SER A 115 20.06 -14.23 -15.01
N ILE A 116 20.31 -14.45 -13.72
CA ILE A 116 21.49 -13.94 -13.03
C ILE A 116 22.75 -14.59 -13.61
N ASP A 117 22.72 -15.89 -13.86
CA ASP A 117 23.88 -16.63 -14.37
C ASP A 117 24.14 -16.27 -15.83
N MET A 118 23.09 -16.04 -16.62
CA MET A 118 23.22 -15.51 -17.99
C MET A 118 23.91 -14.14 -18.02
N ILE A 119 23.59 -13.24 -17.07
CA ILE A 119 24.22 -11.92 -16.97
C ILE A 119 25.69 -12.03 -16.54
N ARG A 120 26.01 -12.95 -15.63
CA ARG A 120 27.40 -13.19 -15.20
C ARG A 120 28.24 -13.72 -16.36
N GLU A 121 27.71 -14.69 -17.10
CA GLU A 121 28.39 -15.28 -18.27
C GLU A 121 28.68 -14.22 -19.35
N ASP A 122 27.71 -13.37 -19.70
CA ASP A 122 27.91 -12.28 -20.68
C ASP A 122 28.96 -11.27 -20.19
N ARG A 123 28.94 -10.92 -18.90
CA ARG A 123 29.91 -9.98 -18.34
C ARG A 123 31.32 -10.56 -18.33
N ASP A 124 31.45 -11.82 -17.93
CA ASP A 124 32.76 -12.47 -17.77
C ASP A 124 33.37 -12.88 -19.12
N SER A 125 32.59 -12.82 -20.22
CA SER A 125 33.02 -13.08 -21.60
C SER A 125 33.47 -11.83 -22.38
N ARG A 126 33.37 -10.63 -21.79
CA ARG A 126 33.78 -9.34 -22.38
C ARG A 126 35.18 -8.94 -21.92
#